data_AF-W2YTV3-F1
#
_entry.id   AF-W2YTV3-F1
#
_cell.length_a   1.000
_cell.length_b   1.000
_cell.length_c   1.000
_cell.angle_alpha   90.00
_cell.angle_beta   90.00
_cell.angle_gamma   90.00
#
_symmetry.space_group_name_H-M   'P 1'
#
loop_
_entity.id
_entity.type
_entity.pdbx_description
1 polymer ?
#
loop_
_entity_poly.entity_id
_entity_poly.type
_entity_poly.pdbx_seq_one_letter_code
_entity_poly.pdbx_strand_id
1 'polypeptide(L)' 'HDYIKPGYSRKKGKRGVDYFNEESELLAYIRSDSDLCSRVFPEEPMASVPAESRSK' A
#
# COMPACT_ATOMS: atom_id res chain seq x y z
N HIS A 1 8.55 -8.03 -7.54
CA HIS A 1 7.20 -7.67 -7.10
C HIS A 1 6.28 -7.62 -8.31
N ASP A 2 5.16 -8.36 -8.30
CA ASP A 2 4.20 -8.44 -9.42
C ASP A 2 2.88 -7.74 -9.02
N TYR A 3 2.96 -6.42 -8.90
CA TYR A 3 1.82 -5.56 -8.61
C TYR A 3 1.07 -5.26 -9.90
N ILE A 4 -0.22 -5.59 -9.93
CA ILE A 4 -1.07 -5.43 -11.11
C ILE A 4 -1.98 -4.22 -10.95
N LYS A 5 -2.18 -3.47 -12.02
CA LYS A 5 -3.11 -2.34 -12.05
C LYS A 5 -4.55 -2.83 -11.84
N PRO A 6 -5.41 -2.02 -11.21
CA PRO A 6 -6.80 -2.39 -11.00
C PRO A 6 -7.52 -2.63 -12.33
N GLY A 7 -8.44 -3.60 -12.34
CA GLY A 7 -9.16 -4.00 -13.55
C GLY A 7 -8.42 -5.02 -14.43
N TYR A 8 -7.15 -5.31 -14.14
CA TYR A 8 -6.37 -6.31 -14.87
C TYR A 8 -6.19 -7.61 -14.08
N SER A 9 -6.04 -8.72 -14.80
CA SER A 9 -5.92 -10.06 -14.22
C SER A 9 -4.49 -10.57 -14.27
N ARG A 10 -3.93 -11.06 -13.15
CA ARG A 10 -2.57 -11.62 -13.10
C ARG A 10 -2.33 -12.74 -14.12
N LYS A 11 -3.35 -13.54 -14.42
CA LYS A 11 -3.28 -14.65 -15.39
C LYS A 11 -3.13 -14.19 -16.86
N LYS A 12 -3.54 -12.97 -17.20
CA LYS A 12 -3.53 -12.46 -18.58
C LYS A 12 -2.75 -11.16 -18.75
N GLY A 13 -2.31 -10.55 -17.64
CA GLY A 13 -1.61 -9.28 -17.64
C GLY A 13 -0.26 -9.40 -18.34
N LYS A 14 0.09 -8.36 -19.10
CA LYS A 14 1.37 -8.16 -19.77
C LYS A 14 2.25 -7.23 -18.95
N ARG A 15 3.47 -7.66 -18.63
CA ARG A 15 4.47 -6.84 -17.93
C ARG A 15 4.78 -5.57 -18.73
N GLY A 16 4.88 -4.44 -18.04
CA GLY A 16 5.10 -3.11 -18.64
C GLY A 16 3.84 -2.40 -19.14
N VAL A 17 2.68 -3.07 -19.15
CA VAL A 17 1.39 -2.47 -19.52
C VAL A 17 0.42 -2.55 -18.36
N ASP A 18 0.11 -3.78 -17.95
CA ASP A 18 -0.92 -4.09 -16.95
C ASP A 18 -0.34 -4.15 -15.52
N TYR A 19 0.98 -4.27 -15.41
CA TYR A 19 1.70 -4.25 -14.15
C TYR A 19 2.27 -2.87 -13.87
N PHE A 20 2.42 -2.55 -12.59
CA PHE A 20 3.24 -1.44 -12.17
C PHE A 20 4.72 -1.75 -12.44
N ASN A 21 5.42 -0.80 -13.04
CA ASN A 21 6.84 -0.98 -13.38
C ASN A 21 7.73 -0.89 -12.16
N GLU A 22 7.39 0.01 -11.23
CA GLU A 22 8.19 0.32 -10.05
C GLU A 22 7.30 0.49 -8.82
N GLU A 23 7.88 0.30 -7.64
CA GLU A 23 7.17 0.53 -6.38
C GLU A 23 6.70 1.99 -6.28
N SER A 24 7.52 2.95 -6.73
CA SER A 24 7.15 4.37 -6.79
C SER A 24 5.86 4.62 -7.59
N GLU A 25 5.67 3.91 -8.71
CA GLU A 25 4.47 4.02 -9.55
C GLU A 25 3.23 3.46 -8.83
N LEU A 26 3.39 2.33 -8.13
CA LEU A 26 2.33 1.77 -7.28
C LEU A 26 1.98 2.72 -6.13
N LEU A 27 2.98 3.27 -5.43
CA LEU A 27 2.79 4.20 -4.31
C LEU A 27 2.10 5.48 -4.76
N ALA A 28 2.45 6.01 -5.94
CA ALA A 28 1.78 7.16 -6.53
C ALA A 28 0.30 6.86 -6.83
N TYR A 29 0.00 5.68 -7.37
CA TYR A 29 -1.38 5.23 -7.60
C TYR A 29 -2.17 5.14 -6.29
N ILE A 30 -1.59 4.50 -5.26
CA ILE A 30 -2.22 4.37 -3.94
C ILE A 30 -2.48 5.75 -3.32
N ARG A 31 -1.50 6.67 -3.37
CA ARG A 31 -1.64 8.03 -2.82
C ARG A 31 -2.63 8.89 -3.60
N SER A 32 -2.84 8.61 -4.88
CA SER A 32 -3.83 9.31 -5.70
C SER A 32 -5.27 8.98 -5.31
N ASP A 33 -5.49 7.82 -4.68
CA ASP A 33 -6.80 7.38 -4.22
C ASP A 33 -6.85 7.44 -2.68
N SER A 34 -7.57 8.42 -2.13
CA SER A 34 -7.62 8.64 -0.68
C SER A 34 -8.17 7.46 0.13
N ASP A 35 -9.11 6.68 -0.45
CA ASP A 35 -9.68 5.50 0.22
C ASP A 35 -8.67 4.35 0.22
N LEU A 36 -8.01 4.11 -0.91
CA LEU A 36 -6.95 3.12 -1.01
C LEU A 36 -5.74 3.51 -0.15
N CYS A 37 -5.38 4.80 -0.15
CA CYS A 37 -4.30 5.35 0.67
C CYS A 37 -4.57 5.14 2.15
N SER A 38 -5.77 5.45 2.63
CA SER A 38 -6.14 5.25 4.05
C SER A 38 -6.25 3.79 4.47
N ARG A 39 -6.50 2.86 3.54
CA ARG A 39 -6.47 1.41 3.82
C ARG A 39 -5.06 0.84 3.86
N VAL A 40 -4.16 1.31 3.00
CA VAL A 40 -2.77 0.83 2.89
C VAL A 40 -1.88 1.50 3.93
N PHE A 41 -2.06 2.81 4.10
CA PHE A 41 -1.49 3.63 5.14
C PHE A 41 -2.63 4.01 6.07
N PRO A 42 -3.14 3.07 6.88
CA PRO A 42 -3.94 3.50 8.01
C PRO A 42 -3.03 4.44 8.78
N GLU A 43 -3.41 5.71 8.83
CA GLU A 43 -2.86 6.61 9.81
C GLU A 43 -3.28 5.99 11.14
N GLU A 44 -2.45 5.09 11.65
CA GLU A 44 -2.56 4.59 13.00
C GLU A 44 -2.73 5.86 13.84
N PRO A 45 -3.90 6.08 14.46
CA PRO A 45 -3.90 7.05 15.54
C PRO A 45 -2.82 6.53 16.47
N MET A 46 -1.88 7.40 16.84
CA MET A 46 -0.87 7.16 17.86
C MET A 46 -1.50 6.45 19.08
N ALA A 47 -1.60 5.13 19.04
CA ALA A 47 -2.30 4.26 19.98
C ALA A 47 -1.77 2.85 19.67
N SER A 48 -0.70 2.38 20.30
CA SER A 48 -0.23 2.68 21.62
C SER A 48 1.28 2.47 21.66
N VAL A 49 2.03 3.50 22.00
CA VAL A 49 3.18 3.23 22.88
C VAL A 49 2.59 2.60 24.14
N PRO A 50 3.00 1.40 24.56
CA PRO A 50 2.79 1.04 25.96
C PRO A 50 3.69 1.99 26.77
N ALA A 51 3.09 3.09 27.21
CA ALA A 51 3.57 3.79 28.39
C ALA A 51 3.31 2.87 29.58
N GLU A 52 4.17 1.89 29.79
CA GLU A 52 4.35 1.36 31.14
C GLU A 52 5.84 1.33 31.47
N SER A 53 6.27 2.42 32.08
CA SER A 53 7.31 2.35 33.09
C SER A 53 6.79 1.49 34.24
N ARG A 54 7.34 0.28 34.44
CA ARG A 54 7.38 -0.28 35.80
C ARG A 54 8.51 -1.28 35.99
N SER A 55 9.34 -0.94 36.97
CA SER A 55 10.46 -1.66 37.55
C SER A 55 10.24 -3.16 37.74
N LYS A 56 11.29 -3.95 37.53
CA LYS A 56 12.04 -4.58 38.63
C LYS A 56 13.44 -5.00 38.19
#